data_AF-A0A3D5FWV7-F1
#
_entry.id   AF-A0A3D5FWV7-F1
#
_cell.length_a   1.000
_cell.length_b   1.000
_cell.length_c   1.000
_cell.angle_alpha   90.00
_cell.angle_beta   90.00
_cell.angle_gamma   90.00
#
_symmetry.space_group_name_H-M   'P 1'
#
loop_
_entity.id
_entity.type
_entity.pdbx_description
1 polymer ?
#
loop_
_entity_poly.entity_id
_entity_poly.type
_entity_poly.pdbx_seq_one_letter_code
_entity_poly.pdbx_strand_id
1 'polypeptide(L)' 'VSAEGTTILAETAEFGDEIDVERAQAARDRATERLNQQSEIDRARAQASLARAINRLIVVGAG' A
#
# COMPACT_ATOMS: atom_id res chain seq x y z
N VAL A 1 14.40 -16.29 11.45
CA VAL A 1 15.11 -15.46 12.44
C VAL A 1 16.19 -16.33 13.05
N SER A 2 17.46 -15.99 12.85
CA SER A 2 18.61 -16.61 13.51
C SER A 2 19.34 -15.56 14.36
N ALA A 3 20.39 -16.01 15.06
CA ALA A 3 21.23 -15.11 15.85
C ALA A 3 21.99 -14.10 14.96
N GLU A 4 22.32 -14.46 13.72
CA GLU A 4 23.04 -13.57 12.79
C GLU A 4 22.12 -12.62 12.02
N GLY A 5 20.81 -12.89 11.96
CA GLY A 5 19.87 -12.00 11.31
C GLY A 5 18.53 -12.63 10.91
N THR A 6 17.73 -11.84 10.20
CA THR A 6 16.44 -12.26 9.66
C THR A 6 16.32 -11.84 8.20
N THR A 7 16.03 -12.80 7.35
CA THR A 7 15.68 -12.55 5.95
C THR A 7 14.17 -12.53 5.82
N ILE A 8 13.64 -11.46 5.21
CA ILE A 8 12.22 -11.34 4.86
C ILE A 8 12.13 -11.39 3.33
N LEU A 9 11.26 -12.26 2.82
CA LEU A 9 10.88 -12.27 1.41
C LEU A 9 9.64 -11.41 1.24
N ALA A 10 9.76 -10.33 0.47
CA ALA A 10 8.67 -9.43 0.16
C ALA A 10 8.63 -9.17 -1.35
N GLU A 11 7.42 -8.96 -1.89
CA GLU A 11 7.24 -8.57 -3.29
C GLU A 11 7.80 -7.16 -3.53
N THR A 12 7.63 -6.26 -2.57
CA THR A 12 8.14 -4.88 -2.58
C THR A 12 8.48 -4.44 -1.17
N ALA A 13 9.52 -3.61 -1.04
CA ALA A 13 9.87 -2.90 0.19
C ALA A 13 10.32 -1.48 -0.17
N GLU A 14 9.97 -0.50 0.66
CA GLU A 14 10.25 0.94 0.47
C GLU A 14 10.74 1.51 1.81
N PHE A 15 11.70 2.44 1.79
CA PHE A 15 12.02 3.21 2.98
C PHE A 15 11.02 4.34 3.19
N GLY A 16 10.78 4.73 4.45
CA GLY A 16 9.77 5.74 4.79
C GLY A 16 10.03 7.11 4.15
N ASP A 17 11.29 7.49 4.02
CA ASP A 17 11.75 8.73 3.39
C ASP A 17 11.71 8.71 1.85
N GLU A 18 11.55 7.54 1.23
CA GLU A 18 11.35 7.39 -0.21
C GLU A 18 9.87 7.43 -0.62
N ILE A 19 8.95 7.40 0.35
CA ILE A 19 7.51 7.39 0.08
C ILE A 19 7.05 8.78 -0.39
N ASP A 20 6.56 8.82 -1.63
CA ASP A 20 5.84 9.98 -2.17
C ASP A 20 4.40 10.02 -1.62
N VAL A 21 4.14 11.01 -0.76
CA VAL A 21 2.85 11.22 -0.09
C VAL A 21 1.73 11.52 -1.10
N GLU A 22 1.97 12.37 -2.09
CA GLU A 22 0.95 12.75 -3.07
C GLU A 22 0.54 11.55 -3.93
N ARG A 23 1.53 10.75 -4.34
CA ARG A 23 1.30 9.50 -5.06
C ARG A 23 0.52 8.50 -4.21
N ALA A 24 0.83 8.38 -2.93
CA ALA A 24 0.11 7.49 -2.00
C ALA A 24 -1.34 7.93 -1.80
N GLN A 25 -1.60 9.24 -1.64
CA GLN A 25 -2.93 9.83 -1.56
C GLN A 25 -3.75 9.53 -2.82
N ALA A 26 -3.18 9.80 -3.99
CA ALA A 26 -3.84 9.55 -5.26
C ALA A 26 -4.11 8.06 -5.49
N ALA A 27 -3.23 7.17 -5.03
CA ALA A 27 -3.44 5.72 -5.10
C ALA A 27 -4.58 5.26 -4.18
N ARG A 28 -4.68 5.81 -2.97
CA ARG A 28 -5.80 5.55 -2.05
C ARG A 28 -7.12 5.93 -2.70
N ASP A 29 -7.23 7.15 -3.21
CA ASP A 29 -8.48 7.67 -3.77
C ASP A 29 -8.93 6.87 -5.00
N ARG A 30 -7.99 6.54 -5.90
CA ARG A 30 -8.24 5.68 -7.06
C ARG A 30 -8.66 4.26 -6.69
N ALA A 31 -8.16 3.71 -5.59
CA ALA A 31 -8.51 2.37 -5.12
C ALA A 31 -9.89 2.37 -4.45
N THR A 32 -10.18 3.38 -3.64
CA THR A 32 -11.50 3.60 -3.03
C THR A 32 -12.57 3.76 -4.10
N GLU A 33 -12.33 4.58 -5.12
CA GLU A 33 -13.27 4.77 -6.23
C GLU A 33 -13.54 3.45 -6.96
N ARG A 34 -12.50 2.65 -7.23
CA ARG A 34 -12.67 1.31 -7.83
C ARG A 34 -13.47 0.35 -6.96
N LEU A 35 -13.37 0.44 -5.63
CA LEU A 35 -14.16 -0.41 -4.73
C LEU A 35 -15.63 -0.03 -4.70
N ASN A 36 -15.95 1.23 -5.01
CA ASN A 36 -17.33 1.71 -5.14
C ASN A 36 -17.96 1.26 -6.45
N GLN A 37 -17.14 0.98 -7.47
CA GLN A 37 -17.60 0.45 -8.76
C GLN A 37 -17.79 -1.08 -8.65
N GLN A 38 -18.99 -1.58 -8.98
CA GLN A 38 -19.39 -3.00 -8.79
C GLN A 38 -18.79 -3.97 -9.83
N SER A 39 -17.47 -3.91 -10.07
CA SER A 39 -16.72 -4.93 -10.82
C SER A 39 -16.10 -5.93 -9.84
N GLU A 40 -16.72 -7.10 -9.68
CA GLU A 40 -16.22 -8.16 -8.79
C GLU A 40 -14.79 -8.61 -9.12
N ILE A 41 -14.40 -8.56 -10.41
CA ILE A 41 -13.07 -8.96 -10.88
C ILE A 41 -11.97 -8.02 -10.32
N ASP A 42 -12.28 -6.74 -10.14
CA ASP A 42 -11.30 -5.73 -9.72
C ASP A 42 -11.30 -5.48 -8.21
N ARG A 43 -12.26 -6.04 -7.47
CA ARG A 43 -12.43 -5.76 -6.03
C ARG A 43 -11.22 -6.17 -5.21
N ALA A 44 -10.73 -7.41 -5.36
CA ALA A 44 -9.57 -7.90 -4.60
C ALA A 44 -8.29 -7.08 -4.90
N ARG A 45 -8.09 -6.72 -6.18
CA ARG A 45 -6.95 -5.87 -6.60
C ARG A 45 -7.07 -4.47 -6.02
N ALA A 46 -8.26 -3.89 -6.02
CA ALA A 46 -8.51 -2.57 -5.46
C ALA A 46 -8.32 -2.57 -3.93
N GLN A 47 -8.74 -3.61 -3.22
CA GLN A 47 -8.47 -3.76 -1.78
C GLN A 47 -6.97 -3.83 -1.48
N ALA A 48 -6.21 -4.64 -2.23
CA ALA A 48 -4.76 -4.73 -2.05
C ALA A 48 -4.06 -3.39 -2.35
N SER A 49 -4.52 -2.66 -3.38
CA SER A 49 -4.00 -1.33 -3.71
C SER A 49 -4.30 -0.32 -2.61
N LEU A 50 -5.52 -0.35 -2.05
CA LEU A 50 -5.93 0.52 -0.96
C LEU A 50 -5.09 0.27 0.28
N ALA A 51 -4.92 -1.00 0.67
CA ALA A 51 -4.13 -1.39 1.84
C ALA A 51 -2.67 -0.90 1.74
N ARG A 52 -2.04 -1.04 0.56
CA ARG A 52 -0.68 -0.52 0.33
C ARG A 52 -0.61 1.00 0.40
N ALA A 53 -1.59 1.71 -0.16
CA ALA A 53 -1.62 3.18 -0.13
C ALA A 53 -1.78 3.70 1.31
N ILE A 54 -2.69 3.10 2.09
CA ILE A 54 -2.89 3.44 3.50
C ILE A 54 -1.61 3.15 4.30
N ASN A 55 -0.98 1.99 4.10
CA ASN A 55 0.27 1.66 4.80
C ASN A 55 1.36 2.71 4.53
N ARG A 56 1.55 3.13 3.27
CA ARG A 56 2.49 4.22 2.92
C ARG A 56 2.20 5.50 3.69
N LEU A 57 0.93 5.92 3.76
CA LEU A 57 0.52 7.13 4.46
C LEU A 57 0.74 7.02 5.99
N ILE A 58 0.46 5.86 6.58
CA ILE A 58 0.71 5.61 8.01
C ILE A 58 2.20 5.70 8.33
N VAL A 59 3.07 5.07 7.52
CA VAL A 59 4.52 5.04 7.75
C VAL A 59 5.13 6.44 7.78
N VAL A 60 4.63 7.36 6.94
CA VAL A 60 5.10 8.75 6.88
C VAL A 60 4.35 9.70 7.82
N GLY A 61 3.39 9.21 8.61
CA GLY A 61 2.61 10.02 9.55
C GLY A 61 1.54 10.91 8.93
N ALA A 62 1.09 10.59 7.70
CA ALA A 62 0.05 11.31 6.96
C ALA A 62 -1.30 10.57 6.90
N GLY A 63 -1.40 9.42 7.57
CA GLY A 63 -2.57 8.52 7.58
C GLY A 63 -3.48 8.66 8.79
#